data_AF-A0A8C5QQT4-F1
#
_entry.id   AF-A0A8C5QQT4-F1
#
_cell.length_a   1.000
_cell.length_b   1.000
_cell.length_c   1.000
_cell.angle_alpha   90.00
_cell.angle_beta   90.00
_cell.angle_gamma   90.00
#
_symmetry.space_group_name_H-M   'P 1'
#
loop_
_entity.id
_entity.type
_entity.pdbx_description
1 polymer ?
#
loop_
_entity_poly.entity_id
_entity_poly.type
_entity_poly.pdbx_seq_one_letter_code
_entity_poly.pdbx_strand_id
1 'polypeptide(L)'
;MSQSSGPSLHLADSPLLLQSTELLCGLGNPQPERIGHPDSLTPSPKSLTSSPVPQTPIPITSGDWESREELRLRELEEARARAAQMEKTMRWWSDCTANWREKWSKVRAERNKAREEGVQLRGRLEVLSKELGALKRERQEAASETEQLRRELEKLRPTPREPDLHDDDTEEPVRDVGSDRPSKIKELETSLWPGSCEQQNDGRGLRLRHWEDEGPGEEEASKTTALKLRLDETQKVLLKEREDKTLLSKTIEKMEAELSHWKMKCEEMNKARQEVVKQLNFLRERHQDELGRISEDLQDELGVRSSMDKKLAELRAEMEGLQAENAEEWGRRERLETEKLNLERENKKLRLQIQDLEEILTRKRRQTASALDTDLKSIQSELFEKNKELSDLRHTHTKLKKQYHERSAEFTHANRRVEQLEAEVKKLRLRVEELKKELGQAEDELDEVQNQTRKLQRSLDEQTELNENLQVQLEHLQSRLRRQHNPPLFGKLRTSRFGNDDAGETGSDPDEDELQIQVP
;
A
#
# COMPACT_ATOMS: atom_id res chain seq x y z
N MET A 1 -17.75 60.64 15.36
CA MET A 1 -17.42 60.75 13.92
C MET A 1 -15.92 60.75 13.80
N SER A 2 -15.39 59.89 12.93
CA SER A 2 -14.08 59.89 12.26
C SER A 2 -13.65 58.45 12.04
N GLN A 3 -13.98 57.97 10.84
CA GLN A 3 -13.59 56.69 10.29
C GLN A 3 -12.16 56.80 9.76
N SER A 4 -11.30 55.84 10.08
CA SER A 4 -10.01 55.63 9.43
C SER A 4 -10.09 54.29 8.71
N SER A 5 -10.12 54.36 7.39
CA SER A 5 -10.18 53.22 6.48
C SER A 5 -8.76 52.87 6.03
N GLY A 6 -8.29 51.68 6.41
CA GLY A 6 -7.11 51.05 5.81
C GLY A 6 -7.54 49.86 4.94
N PRO A 7 -6.99 49.68 3.73
CA PRO A 7 -7.31 48.51 2.92
C PRO A 7 -6.44 47.30 3.31
N SER A 8 -7.09 46.21 3.72
CA SER A 8 -6.47 44.87 3.80
C SER A 8 -6.23 44.33 2.39
N LEU A 9 -4.97 44.15 2.01
CA LEU A 9 -4.58 43.31 0.88
C LEU A 9 -4.37 41.88 1.40
N HIS A 10 -5.33 41.02 1.07
CA HIS A 10 -5.28 39.59 1.32
C HIS A 10 -4.41 38.94 0.24
N LEU A 11 -3.15 38.63 0.56
CA LEU A 11 -2.29 37.78 -0.26
C LEU A 11 -2.81 36.34 -0.14
N ALA A 12 -3.41 35.84 -1.22
CA ALA A 12 -3.71 34.42 -1.37
C ALA A 12 -2.45 33.71 -1.89
N ASP A 13 -1.93 32.79 -1.08
CA ASP A 13 -0.87 31.86 -1.46
C ASP A 13 -1.38 30.85 -2.49
N SER A 14 -0.72 30.81 -3.64
CA SER A 14 -0.88 29.77 -4.67
C SER A 14 -0.04 28.53 -4.35
N PRO A 15 -0.62 27.31 -4.33
CA PRO A 15 0.15 26.07 -4.27
C PRO A 15 0.16 25.38 -5.63
N LEU A 16 1.17 25.65 -6.47
CA LEU A 16 1.43 24.84 -7.68
C LEU A 16 2.91 24.54 -7.82
N LEU A 17 3.35 23.42 -7.22
CA LEU A 17 4.51 22.66 -7.66
C LEU A 17 4.39 21.25 -7.08
N LEU A 18 3.74 20.36 -7.81
CA LEU A 18 3.90 18.89 -7.79
C LEU A 18 2.97 18.30 -8.86
N GLN A 19 3.47 18.17 -10.09
CA GLN A 19 2.88 17.33 -11.13
C GLN A 19 3.97 17.03 -12.17
N SER A 20 4.91 16.15 -11.83
CA SER A 20 5.91 15.63 -12.77
C SER A 20 6.35 14.24 -12.32
N THR A 21 5.44 13.27 -12.37
CA THR A 21 5.75 11.84 -12.26
C THR A 21 4.58 11.00 -12.78
N GLU A 22 4.24 11.06 -14.07
CA GLU A 22 3.46 9.99 -14.74
C GLU A 22 3.82 9.87 -16.23
N LEU A 23 5.07 9.53 -16.54
CA LEU A 23 5.42 8.94 -17.82
C LEU A 23 6.43 7.81 -17.57
N LEU A 24 5.91 6.58 -17.40
CA LEU A 24 6.55 5.29 -17.72
C LEU A 24 5.73 4.14 -17.10
N CYS A 25 4.67 3.71 -17.77
CA CYS A 25 4.05 2.39 -17.58
C CYS A 25 3.38 1.95 -18.89
N GLY A 26 4.21 1.56 -19.86
CA GLY A 26 3.78 0.76 -20.99
C GLY A 26 4.75 -0.42 -21.09
N LEU A 27 4.32 -1.60 -20.67
CA LEU A 27 4.69 -2.93 -21.20
C LEU A 27 3.94 -4.00 -20.38
N GLY A 28 3.38 -4.96 -21.08
CA GLY A 28 2.30 -5.85 -20.65
C GLY A 28 2.57 -6.67 -19.39
N ASN A 29 1.51 -6.82 -18.61
CA ASN A 29 1.45 -7.67 -17.42
C ASN A 29 0.84 -9.02 -17.84
N PRO A 30 1.54 -10.17 -17.72
CA PRO A 30 0.89 -11.45 -17.79
C PRO A 30 0.20 -11.73 -16.44
N GLN A 31 -1.07 -12.06 -16.51
CA GLN A 31 -1.92 -12.47 -15.39
C GLN A 31 -1.32 -13.68 -14.66
N PRO A 32 -1.26 -13.74 -13.31
CA PRO A 32 -0.91 -14.97 -12.63
C PRO A 32 -2.15 -15.87 -12.54
N GLU A 33 -2.04 -17.07 -13.08
CA GLU A 33 -3.02 -18.13 -12.91
C GLU A 33 -3.22 -18.48 -11.44
N ARG A 34 -4.49 -18.80 -11.17
CA ARG A 34 -5.09 -19.18 -9.91
C ARG A 34 -4.57 -20.56 -9.47
N ILE A 35 -3.59 -20.59 -8.56
CA ILE A 35 -3.18 -21.84 -7.90
C ILE A 35 -4.16 -22.10 -6.75
N GLY A 36 -4.99 -23.13 -6.89
CA GLY A 36 -5.92 -23.59 -5.86
C GLY A 36 -5.18 -24.17 -4.65
N HIS A 37 -5.58 -23.73 -3.47
CA HIS A 37 -5.25 -24.38 -2.20
C HIS A 37 -6.14 -25.63 -2.03
N PRO A 38 -5.60 -26.81 -1.67
CA PRO A 38 -6.42 -27.86 -1.09
C PRO A 38 -6.56 -27.62 0.42
N ASP A 39 -7.78 -27.83 0.88
CA ASP A 39 -8.22 -27.80 2.27
C ASP A 39 -7.31 -28.61 3.20
N SER A 40 -7.05 -28.08 4.39
CA SER A 40 -6.76 -28.90 5.57
C SER A 40 -7.17 -28.17 6.84
N LEU A 41 -8.37 -28.51 7.28
CA LEU A 41 -8.91 -28.28 8.61
C LEU A 41 -7.91 -28.80 9.65
N THR A 42 -7.38 -27.91 10.48
CA THR A 42 -6.63 -28.27 11.69
C THR A 42 -7.59 -28.23 12.88
N PRO A 43 -7.86 -29.35 13.57
CA PRO A 43 -8.50 -29.30 14.87
C PRO A 43 -7.43 -28.99 15.94
N SER A 44 -7.75 -28.07 16.85
CA SER A 44 -6.93 -27.78 18.04
C SER A 44 -6.75 -29.03 18.91
N PRO A 45 -5.56 -29.29 19.47
CA PRO A 45 -5.39 -30.40 20.40
C PRO A 45 -5.94 -30.00 21.77
N LYS A 46 -6.88 -30.81 22.27
CA LYS A 46 -7.27 -30.81 23.68
C LYS A 46 -6.11 -31.33 24.51
N SER A 47 -5.74 -30.56 25.53
CA SER A 47 -4.85 -30.95 26.62
C SER A 47 -5.42 -32.17 27.36
N LEU A 48 -4.75 -33.32 27.25
CA LEU A 48 -4.87 -34.40 28.20
C LEU A 48 -3.48 -34.83 28.63
N THR A 49 -3.22 -34.58 29.90
CA THR A 49 -2.06 -34.99 30.67
C THR A 49 -2.13 -36.50 30.90
N SER A 50 -1.13 -37.25 30.45
CA SER A 50 -0.84 -38.59 30.96
C SER A 50 0.68 -38.77 31.03
N SER A 51 1.20 -38.78 32.25
CA SER A 51 2.60 -39.05 32.56
C SER A 51 3.05 -40.43 32.06
N PRO A 52 4.25 -40.60 31.49
CA PRO A 52 4.83 -41.91 31.27
C PRO A 52 5.71 -42.34 32.45
N VAL A 53 5.41 -43.55 32.95
CA VAL A 53 6.22 -44.37 33.86
C VAL A 53 7.59 -44.67 33.21
N PRO A 54 8.70 -44.76 33.96
CA PRO A 54 10.01 -45.05 33.38
C PRO A 54 10.11 -46.52 32.97
N GLN A 55 10.26 -46.78 31.67
CA GLN A 55 10.61 -48.10 31.15
C GLN A 55 12.14 -48.28 31.16
N THR A 56 12.54 -49.50 31.51
CA THR A 56 13.91 -50.01 31.60
C THR A 56 14.72 -49.85 30.31
N PRO A 57 16.06 -49.70 30.37
CA PRO A 57 16.88 -49.47 29.19
C PRO A 57 17.03 -50.76 28.36
N ILE A 58 16.57 -50.73 27.12
CA ILE A 58 16.87 -51.76 26.11
C ILE A 58 18.31 -51.54 25.60
N PRO A 59 19.11 -52.60 25.37
CA PRO A 59 20.47 -52.44 24.84
C PRO A 59 20.41 -51.92 23.40
N ILE A 60 20.93 -50.71 23.18
CA ILE A 60 20.98 -50.07 21.87
C ILE A 60 22.01 -50.81 21.02
N THR A 61 21.56 -51.44 19.94
CA THR A 61 22.45 -52.05 18.94
C THR A 61 23.17 -50.96 18.13
N SER A 62 24.41 -51.23 17.70
CA SER A 62 25.30 -50.24 17.06
C SER A 62 24.69 -49.51 15.85
N GLY A 63 23.71 -50.09 15.15
CA GLY A 63 23.06 -49.48 13.97
C GLY A 63 21.92 -48.49 14.26
N ASP A 64 21.34 -48.51 15.47
CA ASP A 64 20.30 -47.55 15.88
C ASP A 64 20.88 -46.14 16.09
N TRP A 65 22.14 -46.08 16.54
CA TRP A 65 22.86 -44.83 16.70
C TRP A 65 23.17 -44.18 15.35
N GLU A 66 23.59 -44.95 14.35
CA GLU A 66 23.85 -44.45 13.00
C GLU A 66 22.57 -43.92 12.35
N SER A 67 21.45 -44.65 12.47
CA SER A 67 20.16 -44.23 11.92
C SER A 67 19.62 -42.94 12.56
N ARG A 68 19.83 -42.78 13.87
CA ARG A 68 19.43 -41.58 14.62
C ARG A 68 20.35 -40.39 14.37
N GLU A 69 21.65 -40.62 14.18
CA GLU A 69 22.60 -39.60 13.78
C GLU A 69 22.35 -39.14 12.34
N GLU A 70 22.01 -40.06 11.42
CA GLU A 70 21.56 -39.73 10.08
C GLU A 70 20.28 -38.89 10.07
N LEU A 71 19.30 -39.22 10.91
CA LEU A 71 18.07 -38.42 11.02
C LEU A 71 18.39 -37.01 11.51
N ARG A 72 19.24 -36.89 12.54
CA ARG A 72 19.70 -35.60 13.08
C ARG A 72 20.45 -34.78 12.02
N LEU A 73 21.29 -35.42 11.21
CA LEU A 73 21.99 -34.76 10.10
C LEU A 73 21.01 -34.27 9.04
N ARG A 74 20.01 -35.09 8.65
CA ARG A 74 18.95 -34.66 7.71
C ARG A 74 18.13 -33.49 8.25
N GLU A 75 17.75 -33.51 9.52
CA GLU A 75 17.04 -32.39 10.18
C GLU A 75 17.89 -31.11 10.20
N LEU A 76 19.20 -31.23 10.47
CA LEU A 76 20.14 -30.12 10.39
C LEU A 76 20.30 -29.59 8.96
N GLU A 77 20.36 -30.48 7.96
CA GLU A 77 20.38 -30.11 6.54
C GLU A 77 19.11 -29.35 6.16
N GLU A 78 17.94 -29.83 6.60
CA GLU A 78 16.66 -29.20 6.32
C GLU A 78 16.54 -27.83 7.02
N ALA A 79 17.00 -27.72 8.26
CA ALA A 79 17.08 -26.44 8.97
C ALA A 79 18.01 -25.45 8.26
N ARG A 80 19.19 -25.90 7.78
CA ARG A 80 20.10 -25.08 6.96
C ARG A 80 19.46 -24.65 5.65
N ALA A 81 18.73 -25.54 4.98
CA ALA A 81 18.02 -25.23 3.75
C ALA A 81 16.92 -24.18 3.97
N ARG A 82 16.13 -24.31 5.04
CA ARG A 82 15.12 -23.30 5.43
C ARG A 82 15.77 -21.95 5.77
N ALA A 83 16.87 -21.95 6.51
CA ALA A 83 17.61 -20.73 6.83
C ALA A 83 18.18 -20.04 5.56
N ALA A 84 18.75 -20.81 4.63
CA ALA A 84 19.24 -20.29 3.36
C ALA A 84 18.11 -19.68 2.51
N GLN A 85 16.91 -20.26 2.54
CA GLN A 85 15.74 -19.71 1.84
C GLN A 85 15.22 -18.42 2.51
N MET A 86 15.20 -18.37 3.84
CA MET A 86 14.88 -17.13 4.58
C MET A 86 15.89 -16.03 4.26
N GLU A 87 17.18 -16.35 4.18
CA GLU A 87 18.22 -15.41 3.79
C GLU A 87 18.03 -14.84 2.38
N LYS A 88 17.65 -15.68 1.40
CA LYS A 88 17.32 -15.20 0.05
C LYS A 88 16.13 -14.24 0.07
N THR A 89 15.11 -14.57 0.84
CA THR A 89 13.91 -13.73 0.98
C THR A 89 14.27 -12.39 1.64
N MET A 90 15.06 -12.41 2.71
CA MET A 90 15.56 -11.20 3.39
C MET A 90 16.42 -10.32 2.47
N ARG A 91 17.31 -10.92 1.68
CA ARG A 91 18.11 -10.20 0.68
C ARG A 91 17.22 -9.55 -0.38
N TRP A 92 16.22 -10.27 -0.89
CA TRP A 92 15.27 -9.71 -1.86
C TRP A 92 14.50 -8.50 -1.29
N TRP A 93 14.00 -8.57 -0.06
CA TRP A 93 13.36 -7.42 0.60
C TRP A 93 14.32 -6.24 0.82
N SER A 94 15.58 -6.53 1.16
CA SER A 94 16.63 -5.51 1.30
C SER A 94 16.90 -4.81 -0.02
N ASP A 95 17.05 -5.56 -1.12
CA ASP A 95 17.30 -5.02 -2.46
C ASP A 95 16.11 -4.22 -2.97
N CYS A 96 14.88 -4.68 -2.72
CA CYS A 96 13.67 -3.93 -3.02
C CYS A 96 13.64 -2.59 -2.28
N THR A 97 13.99 -2.59 -0.99
CA THR A 97 14.03 -1.38 -0.17
C THR A 97 15.12 -0.41 -0.63
N ALA A 98 16.30 -0.94 -0.98
CA ALA A 98 17.41 -0.15 -1.49
C ALA A 98 17.07 0.50 -2.85
N ASN A 99 16.49 -0.26 -3.77
CA ASN A 99 16.05 0.23 -5.08
C ASN A 99 14.99 1.34 -4.94
N TRP A 100 14.00 1.15 -4.05
CA TRP A 100 13.02 2.19 -3.77
C TRP A 100 13.69 3.44 -3.21
N ARG A 101 14.57 3.31 -2.20
CA ARG A 101 15.28 4.48 -1.63
C ARG A 101 16.09 5.23 -2.69
N GLU A 102 16.77 4.51 -3.57
CA GLU A 102 17.56 5.11 -4.66
C GLU A 102 16.67 5.88 -5.64
N LYS A 103 15.58 5.26 -6.12
CA LYS A 103 14.60 5.92 -7.00
C LYS A 103 14.01 7.18 -6.38
N TRP A 104 13.61 7.10 -5.11
CA TRP A 104 13.08 8.26 -4.39
C TRP A 104 14.13 9.34 -4.14
N SER A 105 15.40 8.97 -3.94
CA SER A 105 16.50 9.95 -3.86
C SER A 105 16.69 10.66 -5.20
N LYS A 106 16.66 9.94 -6.32
CA LYS A 106 16.76 10.53 -7.67
C LYS A 106 15.61 11.49 -7.95
N VAL A 107 14.36 11.07 -7.72
CA VAL A 107 13.19 11.95 -7.89
C VAL A 107 13.28 13.19 -7.00
N ARG A 108 13.71 13.04 -5.74
CA ARG A 108 13.90 14.19 -4.84
C ARG A 108 15.00 15.13 -5.33
N ALA A 109 16.10 14.60 -5.85
CA ALA A 109 17.20 15.38 -6.42
C ALA A 109 16.75 16.17 -7.65
N GLU A 110 16.08 15.53 -8.60
CA GLU A 110 15.52 16.19 -9.80
C GLU A 110 14.51 17.28 -9.43
N ARG A 111 13.58 16.99 -8.51
CA ARG A 111 12.62 17.98 -8.00
C ARG A 111 13.32 19.19 -7.37
N ASN A 112 14.39 18.96 -6.59
CA ASN A 112 15.14 20.04 -5.97
C ASN A 112 15.90 20.87 -7.01
N LYS A 113 16.53 20.20 -7.99
CA LYS A 113 17.22 20.85 -9.10
C LYS A 113 16.28 21.74 -9.92
N ALA A 114 15.10 21.24 -10.29
CA ALA A 114 14.08 22.04 -10.99
C ALA A 114 13.61 23.25 -10.16
N ARG A 115 13.52 23.11 -8.82
CA ARG A 115 13.23 24.25 -7.93
C ARG A 115 14.36 25.28 -7.95
N GLU A 116 15.61 24.85 -7.87
CA GLU A 116 16.79 25.73 -7.92
C GLU A 116 16.88 26.46 -9.27
N GLU A 117 16.68 25.75 -10.38
CA GLU A 117 16.61 26.32 -11.73
C GLU A 117 15.47 27.34 -11.84
N GLY A 118 14.29 27.05 -11.29
CA GLY A 118 13.17 27.99 -11.25
C GLY A 118 13.49 29.26 -10.45
N VAL A 119 14.23 29.15 -9.34
CA VAL A 119 14.73 30.31 -8.58
C VAL A 119 15.74 31.11 -9.41
N GLN A 120 16.68 30.43 -10.08
CA GLN A 120 17.67 31.08 -10.95
C GLN A 120 17.01 31.82 -12.12
N LEU A 121 16.03 31.21 -12.78
CA LEU A 121 15.31 31.82 -13.91
C LEU A 121 14.49 33.03 -13.47
N ARG A 122 13.81 32.95 -12.31
CA ARG A 122 13.13 34.12 -11.73
C ARG A 122 14.10 35.26 -11.43
N GLY A 123 15.27 34.95 -10.87
CA GLY A 123 16.32 35.95 -10.64
C GLY A 123 16.82 36.59 -11.94
N ARG A 124 17.07 35.79 -12.98
CA ARG A 124 17.47 36.31 -14.31
C ARG A 124 16.38 37.19 -14.93
N LEU A 125 15.11 36.77 -14.83
CA LEU A 125 13.98 37.55 -15.32
C LEU A 125 13.88 38.89 -14.60
N GLU A 126 14.13 38.94 -13.29
CA GLU A 126 14.15 40.18 -12.52
C GLU A 126 15.28 41.11 -12.96
N VAL A 127 16.48 40.58 -13.21
CA VAL A 127 17.62 41.36 -13.75
C VAL A 127 17.29 41.93 -15.13
N LEU A 128 16.86 41.09 -16.07
CA LEU A 128 16.48 41.54 -17.42
C LEU A 128 15.32 42.53 -17.40
N SER A 129 14.37 42.38 -16.48
CA SER A 129 13.27 43.34 -16.30
C SER A 129 13.79 44.70 -15.82
N LYS A 130 14.76 44.72 -14.90
CA LYS A 130 15.43 45.95 -14.43
C LYS A 130 16.23 46.61 -15.56
N GLU A 131 16.96 45.84 -16.36
CA GLU A 131 17.70 46.32 -17.53
C GLU A 131 16.76 46.91 -18.60
N LEU A 132 15.68 46.21 -18.92
CA LEU A 132 14.66 46.70 -19.86
C LEU A 132 13.99 47.98 -19.34
N GLY A 133 13.76 48.08 -18.03
CA GLY A 133 13.30 49.31 -17.39
C GLY A 133 14.32 50.45 -17.48
N ALA A 134 15.62 50.15 -17.38
CA ALA A 134 16.70 51.13 -17.55
C ALA A 134 16.80 51.64 -18.99
N LEU A 135 16.82 50.74 -19.96
CA LEU A 135 16.84 51.09 -21.39
C LEU A 135 15.61 51.91 -21.80
N LYS A 136 14.43 51.62 -21.23
CA LYS A 136 13.23 52.44 -21.44
C LYS A 136 13.39 53.87 -20.92
N ARG A 137 14.04 54.05 -19.77
CA ARG A 137 14.32 55.38 -19.21
C ARG A 137 15.34 56.12 -20.07
N GLU A 138 16.46 55.49 -20.43
CA GLU A 138 17.47 56.08 -21.32
C GLU A 138 16.87 56.48 -22.67
N ARG A 139 16.00 55.64 -23.26
CA ARG A 139 15.27 55.98 -24.48
C ARG A 139 14.36 57.20 -24.31
N GLN A 140 13.68 57.32 -23.16
CA GLN A 140 12.81 58.46 -22.86
C GLN A 140 13.61 59.74 -22.65
N GLU A 141 14.76 59.64 -21.98
CA GLU A 141 15.71 60.74 -21.79
C GLU A 141 16.25 61.23 -23.14
N ALA A 142 16.75 60.33 -23.99
CA ALA A 142 17.19 60.66 -25.35
C ALA A 142 16.06 61.26 -26.22
N ALA A 143 14.83 60.75 -26.10
CA ALA A 143 13.66 61.34 -26.76
C ALA A 143 13.37 62.76 -26.26
N SER A 144 13.50 63.01 -24.96
CA SER A 144 13.33 64.35 -24.39
C SER A 144 14.43 65.32 -24.81
N GLU A 145 15.67 64.86 -24.90
CA GLU A 145 16.82 65.63 -25.39
C GLU A 145 16.66 65.98 -26.86
N THR A 146 16.28 65.02 -27.71
CA THR A 146 16.03 65.29 -29.15
C THR A 146 14.87 66.26 -29.37
N GLU A 147 13.80 66.15 -28.56
CA GLU A 147 12.69 67.08 -28.57
C GLU A 147 13.13 68.49 -28.11
N GLN A 148 13.98 68.58 -27.09
CA GLN A 148 14.55 69.85 -26.62
C GLN A 148 15.44 70.50 -27.69
N LEU A 149 16.35 69.72 -28.30
CA LEU A 149 17.20 70.18 -29.39
C LEU A 149 16.37 70.64 -30.60
N ARG A 150 15.28 69.94 -30.93
CA ARG A 150 14.34 70.40 -31.97
C ARG A 150 13.73 71.76 -31.64
N ARG A 151 13.29 71.98 -30.39
CA ARG A 151 12.75 73.29 -29.96
C ARG A 151 13.79 74.40 -29.99
N GLU A 152 15.03 74.10 -29.61
CA GLU A 152 16.14 75.06 -29.72
C GLU A 152 16.45 75.40 -31.18
N LEU A 153 16.43 74.40 -32.07
CA LEU A 153 16.62 74.58 -33.50
C LEU A 153 15.48 75.41 -34.14
N GLU A 154 14.23 75.20 -33.70
CA GLU A 154 13.08 76.00 -34.12
C GLU A 154 13.19 77.46 -33.64
N LYS A 155 13.69 77.70 -32.43
CA LYS A 155 13.94 79.06 -31.92
C LYS A 155 15.05 79.80 -32.67
N LEU A 156 16.03 79.05 -33.19
CA LEU A 156 17.12 79.59 -34.01
C LEU A 156 16.73 79.73 -35.49
N ARG A 157 15.56 79.23 -35.88
CA ARG A 157 15.02 79.35 -37.24
C ARG A 157 14.38 80.74 -37.42
N PRO A 158 14.86 81.57 -38.37
CA PRO A 158 14.22 82.86 -38.63
C PRO A 158 12.87 82.65 -39.34
N THR A 159 11.83 83.35 -38.89
CA THR A 159 10.48 83.35 -39.48
C THR A 159 10.51 83.68 -40.98
N PRO A 160 10.00 82.81 -41.86
CA PRO A 160 9.73 83.15 -43.26
C PRO A 160 8.38 83.86 -43.41
N ARG A 161 8.36 84.92 -44.23
CA ARG A 161 7.12 85.48 -44.81
C ARG A 161 6.52 84.46 -45.78
N GLU A 162 5.19 84.33 -45.75
CA GLU A 162 4.38 83.53 -46.68
C GLU A 162 4.55 83.95 -48.16
N PRO A 163 4.12 83.10 -49.10
CA PRO A 163 2.75 83.25 -49.60
C PRO A 163 1.95 81.94 -49.75
N ASP A 164 0.63 82.13 -49.70
CA ASP A 164 -0.50 81.29 -50.12
C ASP A 164 -0.21 80.26 -51.22
N LEU A 165 -0.89 79.10 -51.15
CA LEU A 165 -1.83 78.60 -52.17
C LEU A 165 -2.46 77.25 -51.75
N HIS A 166 -3.76 77.31 -51.49
CA HIS A 166 -4.85 76.37 -51.79
C HIS A 166 -4.73 74.85 -51.55
N ASP A 167 -5.67 74.37 -50.73
CA ASP A 167 -6.33 73.06 -50.68
C ASP A 167 -6.29 72.21 -51.97
N ASP A 168 -5.97 70.93 -51.82
CA ASP A 168 -6.87 69.84 -52.26
C ASP A 168 -6.52 68.54 -51.50
N ASP A 169 -7.51 68.04 -50.76
CA ASP A 169 -7.53 66.70 -50.17
C ASP A 169 -7.52 65.64 -51.27
N THR A 170 -6.73 64.59 -51.14
CA THR A 170 -7.04 63.33 -51.82
C THR A 170 -6.61 62.14 -50.98
N GLU A 171 -7.57 61.64 -50.18
CA GLU A 171 -7.59 60.27 -49.70
C GLU A 171 -7.63 59.29 -50.90
N GLU A 172 -6.77 58.28 -50.89
CA GLU A 172 -6.90 57.11 -51.77
C GLU A 172 -7.98 56.15 -51.23
N PRO A 173 -8.96 55.73 -52.05
CA PRO A 173 -9.66 54.49 -51.81
C PRO A 173 -9.28 53.44 -52.86
N VAL A 174 -8.85 52.29 -52.33
CA VAL A 174 -8.75 51.01 -53.03
C VAL A 174 -10.07 50.70 -53.76
N ARG A 175 -10.01 50.44 -55.07
CA ARG A 175 -11.06 49.69 -55.78
C ARG A 175 -10.51 48.70 -56.80
N ASP A 176 -11.09 47.53 -56.66
CA ASP A 176 -11.08 46.30 -57.45
C ASP A 176 -11.49 46.54 -58.92
N VAL A 177 -10.81 45.88 -59.88
CA VAL A 177 -11.27 45.79 -61.28
C VAL A 177 -11.02 44.38 -61.79
N GLY A 178 -12.12 43.62 -61.91
CA GLY A 178 -12.19 42.34 -62.60
C GLY A 178 -12.20 42.47 -64.13
N SER A 179 -11.94 41.33 -64.78
CA SER A 179 -12.04 41.03 -66.21
C SER A 179 -13.27 41.61 -66.92
N ASP A 180 -13.11 42.12 -68.16
CA ASP A 180 -13.37 41.34 -69.39
C ASP A 180 -13.06 42.11 -70.70
N ARG A 181 -12.68 41.32 -71.72
CA ARG A 181 -12.33 41.60 -73.14
C ARG A 181 -13.49 42.18 -74.00
N PRO A 182 -13.36 42.38 -75.34
CA PRO A 182 -12.21 42.61 -76.26
C PRO A 182 -12.44 43.78 -77.26
N SER A 183 -11.42 44.20 -78.03
CA SER A 183 -11.61 44.61 -79.45
C SER A 183 -10.30 44.79 -80.25
N LYS A 184 -10.32 44.17 -81.44
CA LYS A 184 -9.48 44.27 -82.66
C LYS A 184 -8.65 45.55 -82.85
N ILE A 185 -7.43 45.38 -83.38
CA ILE A 185 -6.80 46.03 -84.58
C ILE A 185 -5.44 45.32 -84.79
N LYS A 186 -5.37 44.34 -85.69
CA LYS A 186 -4.72 44.35 -87.02
C LYS A 186 -3.21 44.68 -87.00
N GLU A 187 -2.44 43.60 -87.11
CA GLU A 187 -1.05 43.54 -87.59
C GLU A 187 -0.91 44.25 -88.95
N LEU A 188 0.20 44.98 -89.11
CA LEU A 188 0.68 45.47 -90.40
C LEU A 188 2.07 44.86 -90.63
N GLU A 189 2.08 43.67 -91.22
CA GLU A 189 3.19 43.26 -92.08
C GLU A 189 3.11 44.08 -93.37
N THR A 190 4.24 44.61 -93.82
CA THR A 190 4.35 45.11 -95.20
C THR A 190 5.57 44.46 -95.83
N SER A 191 5.32 43.30 -96.43
CA SER A 191 6.13 42.70 -97.47
C SER A 191 5.95 43.51 -98.75
N LEU A 192 7.05 43.90 -99.40
CA LEU A 192 7.04 44.31 -100.81
C LEU A 192 8.13 43.52 -101.52
N TRP A 193 7.68 42.57 -102.32
CA TRP A 193 8.48 41.84 -103.31
C TRP A 193 8.75 42.73 -104.55
N PRO A 194 9.70 42.33 -105.41
CA PRO A 194 10.17 43.06 -106.58
C PRO A 194 9.29 42.78 -107.80
N GLY A 195 9.13 43.76 -108.69
CA GLY A 195 8.40 43.58 -109.95
C GLY A 195 8.80 44.59 -111.02
N SER A 196 9.55 44.11 -112.01
CA SER A 196 9.72 44.74 -113.32
C SER A 196 8.37 44.94 -114.02
N CYS A 197 8.27 45.98 -114.86
CA CYS A 197 7.45 45.89 -116.06
C CYS A 197 8.05 46.76 -117.19
N GLU A 198 8.29 46.10 -118.31
CA GLU A 198 8.69 46.60 -119.62
C GLU A 198 7.50 47.18 -120.41
N GLN A 199 7.85 48.04 -121.39
CA GLN A 199 7.12 48.35 -122.64
C GLN A 199 5.70 48.98 -122.51
N GLN A 200 5.17 49.80 -123.41
CA GLN A 200 5.34 49.92 -124.86
C GLN A 200 4.74 51.27 -125.34
N ASN A 201 5.44 51.90 -126.27
CA ASN A 201 5.03 52.62 -127.49
C ASN A 201 3.62 53.22 -127.69
N ASP A 202 3.60 54.44 -128.25
CA ASP A 202 2.87 54.92 -129.45
C ASP A 202 2.94 56.47 -129.45
N GLY A 203 3.35 57.21 -130.48
CA GLY A 203 3.10 57.07 -131.92
C GLY A 203 2.21 58.24 -132.38
N ARG A 204 2.76 59.19 -133.17
CA ARG A 204 2.11 60.18 -134.08
C ARG A 204 3.16 61.25 -134.46
N GLY A 205 3.50 61.63 -135.70
CA GLY A 205 2.96 61.35 -137.03
C GLY A 205 2.76 62.64 -137.85
N LEU A 206 3.71 62.96 -138.73
CA LEU A 206 3.61 63.61 -140.07
C LEU A 206 3.08 65.07 -140.26
N ARG A 207 3.78 65.91 -141.04
CA ARG A 207 3.50 66.16 -142.49
C ARG A 207 4.31 67.30 -143.15
N LEU A 208 4.86 66.90 -144.31
CA LEU A 208 5.27 67.53 -145.57
C LEU A 208 4.50 68.76 -146.13
N ARG A 209 5.24 69.67 -146.80
CA ARG A 209 4.96 70.47 -148.04
C ARG A 209 6.33 70.95 -148.55
N HIS A 210 6.90 70.73 -149.75
CA HIS A 210 6.52 70.74 -151.18
C HIS A 210 6.04 72.08 -151.74
N TRP A 211 6.84 72.69 -152.64
CA TRP A 211 6.50 73.27 -153.96
C TRP A 211 7.79 73.43 -154.81
N GLU A 212 7.70 73.12 -156.11
CA GLU A 212 8.73 73.28 -157.16
C GLU A 212 8.42 74.48 -158.10
N ASP A 213 9.49 74.95 -158.75
CA ASP A 213 9.68 75.50 -160.12
C ASP A 213 8.97 76.76 -160.66
N GLU A 214 9.77 77.73 -161.13
CA GLU A 214 9.90 78.19 -162.53
C GLU A 214 10.91 79.38 -162.61
N GLY A 215 11.89 79.34 -163.55
CA GLY A 215 12.88 80.41 -163.80
C GLY A 215 12.40 81.47 -164.82
N PRO A 216 13.29 82.22 -165.52
CA PRO A 216 14.67 82.61 -165.20
C PRO A 216 14.95 84.13 -165.41
N GLY A 217 16.00 84.65 -164.79
CA GLY A 217 16.61 85.94 -165.18
C GLY A 217 17.38 86.63 -164.05
N GLU A 218 18.72 86.47 -164.04
CA GLU A 218 19.71 87.15 -163.17
C GLU A 218 19.77 86.71 -161.68
N GLU A 219 20.20 85.47 -161.39
CA GLU A 219 20.02 84.86 -160.06
C GLU A 219 21.14 83.90 -159.55
N GLU A 220 22.42 84.05 -159.91
CA GLU A 220 23.51 83.17 -159.40
C GLU A 220 24.32 83.75 -158.22
N ALA A 221 24.52 85.07 -158.16
CA ALA A 221 25.22 85.72 -157.03
C ALA A 221 24.36 85.69 -155.74
N SER A 222 23.05 85.78 -155.88
CA SER A 222 22.11 85.69 -154.75
C SER A 222 21.99 84.28 -154.19
N LYS A 223 22.07 83.22 -155.03
CA LYS A 223 22.02 81.81 -154.62
C LYS A 223 23.26 81.36 -153.87
N THR A 224 24.45 81.74 -154.34
CA THR A 224 25.71 81.47 -153.63
C THR A 224 25.77 82.15 -152.27
N THR A 225 25.27 83.39 -152.18
CA THR A 225 25.13 84.11 -150.90
C THR A 225 24.11 83.44 -149.97
N ALA A 226 22.96 83.00 -150.48
CA ALA A 226 21.95 82.27 -149.71
C ALA A 226 22.45 80.90 -149.21
N LEU A 227 23.20 80.15 -150.02
CA LEU A 227 23.82 78.89 -149.62
C LEU A 227 24.89 79.09 -148.54
N LYS A 228 25.68 80.18 -148.62
CA LYS A 228 26.70 80.50 -147.62
C LYS A 228 26.08 80.89 -146.28
N LEU A 229 25.05 81.74 -146.29
CA LEU A 229 24.27 82.05 -145.09
C LEU A 229 23.62 80.79 -144.50
N ARG A 230 23.10 79.89 -145.33
CA ARG A 230 22.51 78.63 -144.88
C ARG A 230 23.55 77.69 -144.28
N LEU A 231 24.76 77.64 -144.84
CA LEU A 231 25.89 76.91 -144.27
C LEU A 231 26.32 77.50 -142.92
N ASP A 232 26.50 78.82 -142.85
CA ASP A 232 26.88 79.52 -141.62
C ASP A 232 25.81 79.33 -140.52
N GLU A 233 24.53 79.36 -140.89
CA GLU A 233 23.39 79.05 -140.00
C GLU A 233 23.46 77.59 -139.51
N THR A 234 23.71 76.62 -140.39
CA THR A 234 23.84 75.20 -139.98
C THR A 234 25.06 74.95 -139.11
N GLN A 235 26.20 75.61 -139.36
CA GLN A 235 27.40 75.51 -138.53
C GLN A 235 27.16 76.10 -137.15
N LYS A 236 26.45 77.24 -137.06
CA LYS A 236 26.04 77.86 -135.81
C LYS A 236 25.07 76.99 -135.02
N VAL A 237 24.09 76.37 -135.69
CA VAL A 237 23.18 75.38 -135.08
C VAL A 237 23.97 74.19 -134.54
N LEU A 238 24.93 73.67 -135.32
CA LEU A 238 25.74 72.52 -134.90
C LEU A 238 26.67 72.85 -133.72
N LEU A 239 27.25 74.05 -133.68
CA LEU A 239 27.98 74.54 -132.51
C LEU A 239 27.08 74.64 -131.29
N LYS A 240 25.88 75.21 -131.43
CA LYS A 240 24.89 75.28 -130.36
C LYS A 240 24.45 73.88 -129.89
N GLU A 241 24.20 72.96 -130.81
CA GLU A 241 23.88 71.56 -130.48
C GLU A 241 25.04 70.85 -129.77
N ARG A 242 26.30 71.17 -130.11
CA ARG A 242 27.47 70.67 -129.37
C ARG A 242 27.55 71.26 -127.97
N GLU A 243 27.33 72.56 -127.82
CA GLU A 243 27.24 73.23 -126.53
C GLU A 243 26.11 72.63 -125.68
N ASP A 244 24.90 72.52 -126.23
CA ASP A 244 23.73 71.90 -125.61
C ASP A 244 24.01 70.44 -125.23
N LYS A 245 24.68 69.65 -126.08
CA LYS A 245 25.13 68.30 -125.75
C LYS A 245 26.09 68.29 -124.57
N THR A 246 27.07 69.20 -124.52
CA THR A 246 27.99 69.29 -123.38
C THR A 246 27.28 69.73 -122.10
N LEU A 247 26.28 70.62 -122.19
CA LEU A 247 25.44 71.02 -121.06
C LEU A 247 24.59 69.84 -120.59
N LEU A 248 23.96 69.11 -121.50
CA LEU A 248 23.18 67.91 -121.19
C LEU A 248 24.05 66.82 -120.55
N SER A 249 25.24 66.55 -121.09
CA SER A 249 26.20 65.61 -120.48
C SER A 249 26.58 66.03 -119.06
N LYS A 250 26.91 67.31 -118.82
CA LYS A 250 27.18 67.82 -117.47
C LYS A 250 25.97 67.69 -116.54
N THR A 251 24.75 67.90 -117.06
CA THR A 251 23.53 67.70 -116.25
C THR A 251 23.31 66.22 -115.93
N ILE A 252 23.58 65.31 -116.86
CA ILE A 252 23.48 63.86 -116.63
C ILE A 252 24.50 63.44 -115.59
N GLU A 253 25.77 63.84 -115.73
CA GLU A 253 26.83 63.55 -114.75
C GLU A 253 26.46 64.07 -113.35
N LYS A 254 25.87 65.27 -113.27
CA LYS A 254 25.36 65.81 -112.00
C LYS A 254 24.22 64.97 -111.43
N MET A 255 23.25 64.57 -112.25
CA MET A 255 22.14 63.72 -111.82
C MET A 255 22.62 62.31 -111.42
N GLU A 256 23.64 61.76 -112.09
CA GLU A 256 24.27 60.48 -111.74
C GLU A 256 25.04 60.57 -110.42
N ALA A 257 25.76 61.68 -110.20
CA ALA A 257 26.40 61.96 -108.91
C ALA A 257 25.36 62.11 -107.80
N GLU A 258 24.27 62.83 -108.02
CA GLU A 258 23.15 62.94 -107.08
C GLU A 258 22.50 61.57 -106.81
N LEU A 259 22.25 60.75 -107.83
CA LEU A 259 21.73 59.39 -107.68
C LEU A 259 22.66 58.50 -106.87
N SER A 260 23.98 58.55 -107.11
CA SER A 260 24.96 57.79 -106.33
C SER A 260 25.02 58.26 -104.87
N HIS A 261 24.94 59.57 -104.64
CA HIS A 261 24.85 60.15 -103.31
C HIS A 261 23.59 59.68 -102.57
N TRP A 262 22.42 59.73 -103.22
CA TRP A 262 21.17 59.24 -102.62
C TRP A 262 21.18 57.74 -102.37
N LYS A 263 21.80 56.94 -103.24
CA LYS A 263 22.00 55.49 -103.02
C LYS A 263 22.85 55.23 -101.77
N MET A 264 24.00 55.88 -101.65
CA MET A 264 24.85 55.78 -100.46
C MET A 264 24.10 56.21 -99.21
N LYS A 265 23.33 57.30 -99.28
CA LYS A 265 22.53 57.78 -98.16
C LYS A 265 21.46 56.77 -97.73
N CYS A 266 20.77 56.13 -98.68
CA CYS A 266 19.82 55.07 -98.41
C CYS A 266 20.50 53.85 -97.75
N GLU A 267 21.69 53.47 -98.20
CA GLU A 267 22.47 52.38 -97.59
C GLU A 267 22.92 52.70 -96.17
N GLU A 268 23.41 53.92 -95.91
CA GLU A 268 23.73 54.41 -94.56
C GLU A 268 22.52 54.37 -93.63
N MET A 269 21.38 54.89 -94.09
CA MET A 269 20.12 54.86 -93.32
C MET A 269 19.67 53.43 -93.05
N ASN A 270 19.84 52.51 -94.01
CA ASN A 270 19.55 51.10 -93.82
C ASN A 270 20.47 50.44 -92.78
N LYS A 271 21.77 50.76 -92.78
CA LYS A 271 22.72 50.29 -91.75
C LYS A 271 22.37 50.85 -90.38
N ALA A 272 22.08 52.14 -90.27
CA ALA A 272 21.65 52.76 -89.03
C ALA A 272 20.35 52.13 -88.49
N ARG A 273 19.39 51.84 -89.37
CA ARG A 273 18.17 51.11 -89.00
C ARG A 273 18.48 49.70 -88.48
N GLN A 274 19.36 48.95 -89.15
CA GLN A 274 19.77 47.62 -88.69
C GLN A 274 20.50 47.67 -87.34
N GLU A 275 21.35 48.68 -87.11
CA GLU A 275 22.02 48.93 -85.82
C GLU A 275 21.01 49.14 -84.70
N VAL A 276 20.02 50.02 -84.91
CA VAL A 276 18.95 50.29 -83.94
C VAL A 276 18.12 49.04 -83.67
N VAL A 277 17.77 48.25 -84.69
CA VAL A 277 17.04 46.98 -84.50
C VAL A 277 17.86 45.99 -83.68
N LYS A 278 19.17 45.87 -83.93
CA LYS A 278 20.06 45.02 -83.12
C LYS A 278 20.09 45.50 -81.67
N GLN A 279 20.27 46.80 -81.43
CA GLN A 279 20.27 47.38 -80.09
C GLN A 279 18.95 47.12 -79.36
N LEU A 280 17.81 47.30 -80.04
CA LEU A 280 16.48 46.98 -79.49
C LEU A 280 16.34 45.50 -79.15
N ASN A 281 16.85 44.60 -79.99
CA ASN A 281 16.83 43.17 -79.72
C ASN A 281 17.67 42.81 -78.49
N PHE A 282 18.89 43.37 -78.36
CA PHE A 282 19.73 43.19 -77.18
C PHE A 282 19.07 43.72 -75.90
N LEU A 283 18.42 44.88 -75.96
CA LEU A 283 17.68 45.44 -74.82
C LEU A 283 16.50 44.55 -74.44
N ARG A 284 15.75 44.05 -75.42
CA ARG A 284 14.64 43.11 -75.18
C ARG A 284 15.11 41.82 -74.54
N GLU A 285 16.19 41.22 -75.04
CA GLU A 285 16.78 40.00 -74.46
C GLU A 285 17.25 40.23 -73.03
N ARG A 286 17.97 41.34 -72.77
CA ARG A 286 18.36 41.73 -71.41
C ARG A 286 17.16 41.89 -70.47
N HIS A 287 16.11 42.56 -70.91
CA HIS A 287 14.89 42.71 -70.10
C HIS A 287 14.18 41.36 -69.88
N GLN A 288 14.20 40.47 -70.88
CA GLN A 288 13.64 39.13 -70.76
C GLN A 288 14.41 38.29 -69.73
N ASP A 289 15.75 38.35 -69.75
CA ASP A 289 16.59 37.68 -68.75
C ASP A 289 16.35 38.24 -67.35
N GLU A 290 16.22 39.56 -67.20
CA GLU A 290 15.93 40.20 -65.92
C GLU A 290 14.55 39.80 -65.38
N LEU A 291 13.52 39.75 -66.25
CA LEU A 291 12.20 39.25 -65.88
C LEU A 291 12.25 37.76 -65.47
N GLY A 292 13.08 36.96 -66.13
CA GLY A 292 13.32 35.56 -65.76
C GLY A 292 13.90 35.45 -64.35
N ARG A 293 14.96 36.20 -64.05
CA ARG A 293 15.58 36.23 -62.71
C ARG A 293 14.61 36.67 -61.62
N ILE A 294 13.88 37.77 -61.85
CA ILE A 294 12.88 38.25 -60.90
C ILE A 294 11.79 37.20 -60.68
N SER A 295 11.37 36.48 -61.72
CA SER A 295 10.36 35.41 -61.60
C SER A 295 10.86 34.21 -60.80
N GLU A 296 12.13 33.82 -60.97
CA GLU A 296 12.79 32.76 -60.20
C GLU A 296 12.92 33.17 -58.73
N ASP A 297 13.42 34.37 -58.44
CA ASP A 297 13.54 34.90 -57.08
C ASP A 297 12.18 34.92 -56.36
N LEU A 298 11.12 35.39 -57.03
CA LEU A 298 9.75 35.37 -56.49
C LEU A 298 9.25 33.95 -56.22
N GLN A 299 9.57 32.98 -57.08
CA GLN A 299 9.18 31.59 -56.90
C GLN A 299 9.88 30.96 -55.68
N ASP A 300 11.17 31.26 -55.49
CA ASP A 300 11.94 30.82 -54.32
C ASP A 300 11.41 31.45 -53.04
N GLU A 301 11.11 32.76 -53.04
CA GLU A 301 10.48 33.45 -51.91
C GLU A 301 9.11 32.85 -51.56
N LEU A 302 8.29 32.52 -52.55
CA LEU A 302 7.03 31.80 -52.34
C LEU A 302 7.26 30.39 -51.75
N GLY A 303 8.30 29.69 -52.19
CA GLY A 303 8.72 28.40 -51.63
C GLY A 303 9.12 28.52 -50.15
N VAL A 304 9.93 29.52 -49.81
CA VAL A 304 10.32 29.84 -48.42
C VAL A 304 9.08 30.18 -47.59
N ARG A 305 8.17 31.02 -48.11
CA ARG A 305 6.94 31.39 -47.42
C ARG A 305 6.05 30.17 -47.16
N SER A 306 5.86 29.30 -48.15
CA SER A 306 5.10 28.06 -47.98
C SER A 306 5.72 27.16 -46.90
N SER A 307 7.05 27.05 -46.86
CA SER A 307 7.76 26.29 -45.83
C SER A 307 7.57 26.89 -44.43
N MET A 308 7.51 28.22 -44.32
CA MET A 308 7.25 28.92 -43.07
C MET A 308 5.80 28.71 -42.62
N ASP A 309 4.84 28.81 -43.53
CA ASP A 309 3.42 28.59 -43.22
C ASP A 309 3.16 27.15 -42.72
N LYS A 310 3.86 26.14 -43.27
CA LYS A 310 3.83 24.76 -42.75
C LYS A 310 4.35 24.67 -41.31
N LYS A 311 5.51 25.27 -41.02
CA LYS A 311 6.08 25.31 -39.66
C LYS A 311 5.15 26.01 -38.67
N LEU A 312 4.52 27.11 -39.09
CA LEU A 312 3.53 27.80 -38.26
C LEU A 312 2.30 26.93 -37.98
N ALA A 313 1.85 26.14 -38.95
CA ALA A 313 0.76 25.19 -38.74
C ALA A 313 1.15 24.05 -37.78
N GLU A 314 2.36 23.51 -37.93
CA GLU A 314 2.91 22.47 -37.03
C GLU A 314 2.99 22.98 -35.59
N LEU A 315 3.56 24.17 -35.37
CA LEU A 315 3.65 24.78 -34.02
C LEU A 315 2.27 25.07 -33.42
N ARG A 316 1.28 25.44 -34.24
CA ARG A 316 -0.10 25.62 -33.77
C ARG A 316 -0.72 24.30 -33.33
N ALA A 317 -0.56 23.24 -34.13
CA ALA A 317 -1.06 21.90 -33.78
C ALA A 317 -0.38 21.35 -32.52
N GLU A 318 0.92 21.58 -32.34
CA GLU A 318 1.65 21.21 -31.13
C GLU A 318 1.13 21.97 -29.90
N MET A 319 0.88 23.28 -30.03
CA MET A 319 0.27 24.09 -28.96
C MET A 319 -1.14 23.59 -28.59
N GLU A 320 -1.96 23.22 -29.56
CA GLU A 320 -3.29 22.65 -29.32
C GLU A 320 -3.20 21.27 -28.64
N GLY A 321 -2.26 20.42 -29.07
CA GLY A 321 -1.98 19.13 -28.44
C GLY A 321 -1.58 19.29 -26.96
N LEU A 322 -0.64 20.18 -26.67
CA LEU A 322 -0.21 20.47 -25.30
C LEU A 322 -1.35 21.05 -24.44
N GLN A 323 -2.25 21.85 -25.01
CA GLN A 323 -3.43 22.34 -24.30
C GLN A 323 -4.41 21.20 -23.95
N ALA A 324 -4.64 20.27 -24.87
CA ALA A 324 -5.48 19.10 -24.63
C ALA A 324 -4.88 18.17 -23.57
N GLU A 325 -3.58 17.88 -23.66
CA GLU A 325 -2.85 17.09 -22.65
C GLU A 325 -2.92 17.74 -21.27
N ASN A 326 -2.72 19.07 -21.17
CA ASN A 326 -2.85 19.79 -19.92
C ASN A 326 -4.26 19.66 -19.33
N ALA A 327 -5.31 19.77 -20.15
CA ALA A 327 -6.69 19.57 -19.69
C ALA A 327 -6.95 18.13 -19.21
N GLU A 328 -6.42 17.11 -19.90
CA GLU A 328 -6.52 15.71 -19.47
C GLU A 328 -5.80 15.47 -18.13
N GLU A 329 -4.60 16.03 -17.98
CA GLU A 329 -3.82 15.95 -16.74
C GLU A 329 -4.51 16.66 -15.56
N TRP A 330 -5.19 17.78 -15.80
CA TRP A 330 -6.06 18.39 -14.79
C TRP A 330 -7.20 17.47 -14.38
N GLY A 331 -7.89 16.85 -15.34
CA GLY A 331 -8.95 15.88 -15.04
C GLY A 331 -8.44 14.63 -14.32
N ARG A 332 -7.21 14.18 -14.63
CA ARG A 332 -6.55 13.06 -13.95
C ARG A 332 -6.22 13.42 -12.51
N ARG A 333 -5.66 14.61 -12.29
CA ARG A 333 -5.36 15.15 -10.96
C ARG A 333 -6.60 15.20 -10.08
N GLU A 334 -7.70 15.74 -10.60
CA GLU A 334 -8.96 15.85 -9.86
C GLU A 334 -9.48 14.47 -9.43
N ARG A 335 -9.48 13.49 -10.34
CA ARG A 335 -9.83 12.10 -10.02
C ARG A 335 -8.96 11.52 -8.91
N LEU A 336 -7.64 11.66 -9.02
CA LEU A 336 -6.69 11.17 -8.00
C LEU A 336 -6.87 11.89 -6.65
N GLU A 337 -7.19 13.18 -6.66
CA GLU A 337 -7.46 13.95 -5.45
C GLU A 337 -8.76 13.47 -4.76
N THR A 338 -9.81 13.16 -5.53
CA THR A 338 -11.03 12.58 -4.97
C THR A 338 -10.80 11.18 -4.40
N GLU A 339 -10.02 10.33 -5.08
CA GLU A 339 -9.66 8.99 -4.60
C GLU A 339 -8.80 9.06 -3.34
N LYS A 340 -7.81 9.96 -3.30
CA LYS A 340 -7.01 10.24 -2.11
C LYS A 340 -7.89 10.58 -0.91
N LEU A 341 -8.84 11.51 -1.07
CA LEU A 341 -9.76 11.90 0.01
C LEU A 341 -10.64 10.74 0.47
N ASN A 342 -11.07 9.87 -0.44
CA ASN A 342 -11.82 8.66 -0.09
C ASN A 342 -10.97 7.68 0.71
N LEU A 343 -9.75 7.38 0.26
CA LEU A 343 -8.80 6.53 0.98
C LEU A 343 -8.44 7.10 2.36
N GLU A 344 -8.30 8.43 2.50
CA GLU A 344 -8.07 9.07 3.80
C GLU A 344 -9.25 8.87 4.77
N ARG A 345 -10.49 8.95 4.29
CA ARG A 345 -11.70 8.67 5.09
C ARG A 345 -11.77 7.20 5.50
N GLU A 346 -11.50 6.29 4.59
CA GLU A 346 -11.47 4.85 4.87
C GLU A 346 -10.36 4.49 5.86
N ASN A 347 -9.16 5.06 5.70
CA ASN A 347 -8.05 4.85 6.63
C ASN A 347 -8.40 5.35 8.04
N LYS A 348 -9.04 6.52 8.14
CA LYS A 348 -9.55 7.04 9.43
C LYS A 348 -10.57 6.08 10.06
N LYS A 349 -11.49 5.53 9.27
CA LYS A 349 -12.48 4.54 9.74
C LYS A 349 -11.80 3.26 10.25
N LEU A 350 -10.84 2.71 9.50
CA LEU A 350 -10.11 1.50 9.89
C LEU A 350 -9.28 1.72 11.16
N ARG A 351 -8.64 2.89 11.33
CA ARG A 351 -7.91 3.24 12.56
C ARG A 351 -8.83 3.27 13.78
N LEU A 352 -10.02 3.85 13.65
CA LEU A 352 -11.02 3.85 14.73
C LEU A 352 -11.48 2.43 15.05
N GLN A 353 -11.73 1.59 14.05
CA GLN A 353 -12.11 0.19 14.27
C GLN A 353 -11.01 -0.62 14.97
N ILE A 354 -9.74 -0.40 14.61
CA ILE A 354 -8.60 -1.02 15.30
C ILE A 354 -8.57 -0.58 16.77
N GLN A 355 -8.71 0.72 17.03
CA GLN A 355 -8.74 1.27 18.38
C GLN A 355 -9.88 0.67 19.23
N ASP A 356 -11.09 0.58 18.67
CA ASP A 356 -12.25 -0.02 19.35
C ASP A 356 -12.01 -1.51 19.68
N LEU A 357 -11.43 -2.27 18.75
CA LEU A 357 -11.11 -3.68 18.96
C LEU A 357 -10.00 -3.87 20.00
N GLU A 358 -8.99 -3.00 20.00
CA GLU A 358 -7.94 -2.98 21.03
C GLU A 358 -8.52 -2.65 22.42
N GLU A 359 -9.45 -1.69 22.51
CA GLU A 359 -10.14 -1.37 23.76
C GLU A 359 -10.99 -2.54 24.26
N ILE A 360 -11.71 -3.23 23.36
CA ILE A 360 -12.47 -4.43 23.71
C ILE A 360 -11.54 -5.55 24.20
N LEU A 361 -10.41 -5.78 23.53
CA LEU A 361 -9.44 -6.82 23.92
C LEU A 361 -8.79 -6.50 25.28
N THR A 362 -8.39 -5.26 25.51
CA THR A 362 -7.82 -4.83 26.80
C THR A 362 -8.85 -4.94 27.92
N ARG A 363 -10.11 -4.54 27.67
CA ARG A 363 -11.22 -4.72 28.61
C ARG A 363 -11.46 -6.20 28.93
N LYS A 364 -11.52 -7.07 27.92
CA LYS A 364 -11.67 -8.52 28.13
C LYS A 364 -10.52 -9.10 28.93
N ARG A 365 -9.26 -8.76 28.59
CA ARG A 365 -8.07 -9.19 29.35
C ARG A 365 -8.17 -8.77 30.82
N ARG A 366 -8.56 -7.52 31.10
CA ARG A 366 -8.73 -7.02 32.47
C ARG A 366 -9.84 -7.75 33.22
N GLN A 367 -10.97 -8.01 32.56
CA GLN A 367 -12.08 -8.77 33.15
C GLN A 367 -11.67 -10.20 33.49
N THR A 368 -11.03 -10.92 32.54
CA THR A 368 -10.52 -12.27 32.78
C THR A 368 -9.49 -12.30 33.90
N ALA A 369 -8.54 -11.35 33.92
CA ALA A 369 -7.56 -11.25 35.00
C ALA A 369 -8.24 -11.03 36.37
N SER A 370 -9.22 -10.12 36.44
CA SER A 370 -9.94 -9.86 37.70
C SER A 370 -10.74 -11.07 38.20
N ALA A 371 -11.33 -11.85 37.29
CA ALA A 371 -12.06 -13.07 37.63
C ALA A 371 -11.11 -14.15 38.18
N LEU A 372 -9.96 -14.34 37.52
CA LEU A 372 -8.94 -15.27 38.01
C LEU A 372 -8.37 -14.84 39.37
N ASP A 373 -8.17 -13.54 39.59
CA ASP A 373 -7.71 -13.01 40.89
C ASP A 373 -8.75 -13.24 42.00
N THR A 374 -10.05 -13.10 41.71
CA THR A 374 -11.11 -13.38 42.70
C THR A 374 -11.18 -14.88 43.02
N ASP A 375 -11.09 -15.75 42.01
CA ASP A 375 -11.12 -17.20 42.20
C ASP A 375 -9.89 -17.67 42.99
N LEU A 376 -8.72 -17.14 42.66
CA LEU A 376 -7.48 -17.44 43.37
C LEU A 376 -7.56 -17.04 44.85
N LYS A 377 -8.12 -15.85 45.16
CA LYS A 377 -8.35 -15.43 46.55
C LYS A 377 -9.36 -16.33 47.27
N SER A 378 -10.43 -16.74 46.60
CA SER A 378 -11.43 -17.68 47.17
C SER A 378 -10.77 -19.01 47.51
N ILE A 379 -10.07 -19.62 46.56
CA ILE A 379 -9.37 -20.91 46.73
C ILE A 379 -8.30 -20.80 47.82
N GLN A 380 -7.57 -19.68 47.91
CA GLN A 380 -6.61 -19.43 48.98
C GLN A 380 -7.28 -19.39 50.37
N SER A 381 -8.44 -18.74 50.48
CA SER A 381 -9.21 -18.69 51.74
C SER A 381 -9.71 -20.06 52.14
N GLU A 382 -10.31 -20.81 51.21
CA GLU A 382 -10.80 -22.18 51.45
C GLU A 382 -9.65 -23.12 51.85
N LEU A 383 -8.49 -23.02 51.19
CA LEU A 383 -7.31 -23.81 51.53
C LEU A 383 -6.79 -23.47 52.94
N PHE A 384 -6.81 -22.20 53.32
CA PHE A 384 -6.45 -21.78 54.67
C PHE A 384 -7.41 -22.36 55.72
N GLU A 385 -8.72 -22.30 55.48
CA GLU A 385 -9.74 -22.89 56.35
C GLU A 385 -9.58 -24.41 56.47
N LYS A 386 -9.36 -25.12 55.36
CA LYS A 386 -9.12 -26.57 55.37
C LYS A 386 -7.85 -26.95 56.12
N ASN A 387 -6.79 -26.16 56.01
CA ASN A 387 -5.56 -26.37 56.79
C ASN A 387 -5.79 -26.15 58.29
N LYS A 388 -6.62 -25.19 58.66
CA LYS A 388 -7.04 -24.96 60.04
C LYS A 388 -7.87 -26.15 60.56
N GLU A 389 -8.89 -26.57 59.83
CA GLU A 389 -9.69 -27.76 60.16
C GLU A 389 -8.82 -29.02 60.31
N LEU A 390 -7.86 -29.23 59.40
CA LEU A 390 -6.90 -30.35 59.50
C LEU A 390 -6.04 -30.27 60.76
N SER A 391 -5.60 -29.07 61.16
CA SER A 391 -4.82 -28.87 62.38
C SER A 391 -5.66 -29.17 63.62
N ASP A 392 -6.90 -28.70 63.64
CA ASP A 392 -7.86 -28.97 64.72
C ASP A 392 -8.18 -30.47 64.83
N LEU A 393 -8.41 -31.15 63.70
CA LEU A 393 -8.62 -32.60 63.65
C LEU A 393 -7.39 -33.37 64.12
N ARG A 394 -6.17 -32.95 63.76
CA ARG A 394 -4.93 -33.55 64.29
C ARG A 394 -4.82 -33.39 65.80
N HIS A 395 -5.20 -32.22 66.33
CA HIS A 395 -5.20 -31.96 67.76
C HIS A 395 -6.21 -32.84 68.50
N THR A 396 -7.46 -32.91 68.02
CA THR A 396 -8.51 -33.75 68.63
C THR A 396 -8.17 -35.24 68.54
N HIS A 397 -7.65 -35.71 67.40
CA HIS A 397 -7.17 -37.08 67.24
C HIS A 397 -6.06 -37.39 68.25
N THR A 398 -5.09 -36.48 68.44
CA THR A 398 -4.02 -36.66 69.44
C THR A 398 -4.58 -36.75 70.85
N LYS A 399 -5.58 -35.92 71.19
CA LYS A 399 -6.26 -35.94 72.50
C LYS A 399 -7.02 -37.26 72.73
N LEU A 400 -7.82 -37.69 71.75
CA LEU A 400 -8.57 -38.96 71.81
C LEU A 400 -7.62 -40.15 71.91
N LYS A 401 -6.49 -40.13 71.18
CA LYS A 401 -5.46 -41.16 71.28
C LYS A 401 -4.91 -41.27 72.70
N LYS A 402 -4.63 -40.14 73.38
CA LYS A 402 -4.19 -40.15 74.79
C LYS A 402 -5.26 -40.74 75.72
N GLN A 403 -6.51 -40.28 75.60
CA GLN A 403 -7.63 -40.79 76.40
C GLN A 403 -7.85 -42.30 76.19
N TYR A 404 -7.73 -42.78 74.95
CA TYR A 404 -7.80 -44.21 74.66
C TYR A 404 -6.70 -44.99 75.37
N HIS A 405 -5.45 -44.50 75.36
CA HIS A 405 -4.35 -45.16 76.07
C HIS A 405 -4.57 -45.17 77.59
N GLU A 406 -5.07 -44.07 78.16
CA GLU A 406 -5.44 -43.97 79.59
C GLU A 406 -6.52 -45.00 79.94
N ARG A 407 -7.63 -45.05 79.20
CA ARG A 407 -8.70 -46.05 79.41
C ARG A 407 -8.24 -47.48 79.19
N SER A 408 -7.38 -47.71 78.19
CA SER A 408 -6.77 -49.02 77.97
C SER A 408 -5.92 -49.44 79.17
N ALA A 409 -5.14 -48.52 79.74
CA ALA A 409 -4.36 -48.79 80.95
C ALA A 409 -5.28 -49.09 82.15
N GLU A 410 -6.31 -48.28 82.38
CA GLU A 410 -7.33 -48.53 83.43
C GLU A 410 -7.99 -49.91 83.27
N PHE A 411 -8.39 -50.27 82.05
CA PHE A 411 -8.96 -51.59 81.76
C PHE A 411 -7.97 -52.71 82.09
N THR A 412 -6.69 -52.58 81.74
CA THR A 412 -5.68 -53.61 82.12
C THR A 412 -5.52 -53.72 83.64
N HIS A 413 -5.62 -52.62 84.40
CA HIS A 413 -5.58 -52.66 85.86
C HIS A 413 -6.84 -53.34 86.44
N ALA A 414 -8.03 -53.02 85.92
CA ALA A 414 -9.27 -53.67 86.32
C ALA A 414 -9.26 -55.17 86.01
N ASN A 415 -8.75 -55.56 84.83
CA ASN A 415 -8.64 -56.96 84.43
C ASN A 415 -7.72 -57.74 85.38
N ARG A 416 -6.56 -57.18 85.75
CA ARG A 416 -5.67 -57.78 86.76
C ARG A 416 -6.36 -57.95 88.11
N ARG A 417 -7.21 -57.00 88.51
CA ARG A 417 -7.98 -57.09 89.77
C ARG A 417 -9.04 -58.19 89.70
N VAL A 418 -9.71 -58.34 88.55
CA VAL A 418 -10.63 -59.46 88.31
C VAL A 418 -9.87 -60.79 88.35
N GLU A 419 -8.74 -60.92 87.67
CA GLU A 419 -7.89 -62.12 87.70
C GLU A 419 -7.45 -62.49 89.13
N GLN A 420 -7.15 -61.49 89.98
CA GLN A 420 -6.85 -61.70 91.40
C GLN A 420 -8.06 -62.24 92.17
N LEU A 421 -9.22 -61.61 92.03
CA LEU A 421 -10.46 -62.07 92.67
C LEU A 421 -10.86 -63.46 92.18
N GLU A 422 -10.69 -63.75 90.89
CA GLU A 422 -10.90 -65.10 90.33
C GLU A 422 -9.97 -66.13 90.97
N ALA A 423 -8.70 -65.78 91.19
CA ALA A 423 -7.74 -66.66 91.87
C ALA A 423 -8.13 -66.89 93.34
N GLU A 424 -8.58 -65.86 94.07
CA GLU A 424 -9.10 -65.98 95.43
C GLU A 424 -10.35 -66.85 95.49
N VAL A 425 -11.30 -66.65 94.57
CA VAL A 425 -12.49 -67.50 94.45
C VAL A 425 -12.10 -68.95 94.19
N LYS A 426 -11.13 -69.23 93.31
CA LYS A 426 -10.61 -70.59 93.08
C LYS A 426 -10.00 -71.18 94.36
N LYS A 427 -9.22 -70.40 95.12
CA LYS A 427 -8.64 -70.83 96.40
C LYS A 427 -9.73 -71.14 97.44
N LEU A 428 -10.74 -70.28 97.56
CA LEU A 428 -11.86 -70.50 98.47
C LEU A 428 -12.69 -71.72 98.06
N ARG A 429 -12.92 -71.94 96.75
CA ARG A 429 -13.58 -73.15 96.25
C ARG A 429 -12.81 -74.41 96.65
N LEU A 430 -11.49 -74.44 96.46
CA LEU A 430 -10.66 -75.58 96.91
C LEU A 430 -10.75 -75.78 98.42
N ARG A 431 -10.72 -74.72 99.23
CA ARG A 431 -10.90 -74.83 100.69
C ARG A 431 -12.27 -75.36 101.08
N VAL A 432 -13.33 -74.96 100.37
CA VAL A 432 -14.68 -75.51 100.56
C VAL A 432 -14.71 -77.00 100.23
N GLU A 433 -14.06 -77.42 99.14
CA GLU A 433 -13.93 -78.84 98.79
C GLU A 433 -13.16 -79.65 99.85
N GLU A 434 -12.07 -79.10 100.40
CA GLU A 434 -11.35 -79.69 101.54
C GLU A 434 -12.24 -79.81 102.78
N LEU A 435 -12.92 -78.72 103.18
CA LEU A 435 -13.82 -78.72 104.34
C LEU A 435 -14.97 -79.72 104.16
N LYS A 436 -15.51 -79.88 102.95
CA LYS A 436 -16.51 -80.91 102.65
C LYS A 436 -15.96 -82.31 102.85
N LYS A 437 -14.71 -82.55 102.47
CA LYS A 437 -14.03 -83.84 102.68
C LYS A 437 -13.77 -84.10 104.17
N GLU A 438 -13.30 -83.08 104.91
CA GLU A 438 -13.12 -83.13 106.37
C GLU A 438 -14.45 -83.39 107.09
N LEU A 439 -15.54 -82.73 106.64
CA LEU A 439 -16.90 -82.96 107.16
C LEU A 439 -17.35 -84.41 106.92
N GLY A 440 -17.21 -84.91 105.69
CA GLY A 440 -17.56 -86.30 105.38
C GLY A 440 -16.76 -87.30 106.22
N GLN A 441 -15.47 -87.03 106.46
CA GLN A 441 -14.65 -87.86 107.37
C GLN A 441 -15.17 -87.83 108.81
N ALA A 442 -15.55 -86.66 109.32
CA ALA A 442 -16.11 -86.54 110.67
C ALA A 442 -17.49 -87.22 110.79
N GLU A 443 -18.30 -87.18 109.74
CA GLU A 443 -19.56 -87.93 109.64
C GLU A 443 -19.31 -89.45 109.67
N ASP A 444 -18.33 -89.95 108.92
CA ASP A 444 -17.92 -91.35 108.94
C ASP A 444 -17.42 -91.78 110.35
N GLU A 445 -16.62 -90.94 111.01
CA GLU A 445 -16.16 -91.17 112.39
C GLU A 445 -17.33 -91.19 113.39
N LEU A 446 -18.30 -90.30 113.23
CA LEU A 446 -19.51 -90.28 114.06
C LEU A 446 -20.31 -91.57 113.86
N ASP A 447 -20.49 -92.03 112.63
CA ASP A 447 -21.17 -93.29 112.34
C ASP A 447 -20.42 -94.49 112.93
N GLU A 448 -19.09 -94.48 112.90
CA GLU A 448 -18.25 -95.49 113.55
C GLU A 448 -18.44 -95.47 115.08
N VAL A 449 -18.42 -94.29 115.73
CA VAL A 449 -18.69 -94.14 117.17
C VAL A 449 -20.12 -94.53 117.52
N GLN A 450 -21.11 -94.19 116.70
CA GLN A 450 -22.49 -94.62 116.88
C GLN A 450 -22.60 -96.14 116.75
N ASN A 451 -21.92 -96.76 115.79
CA ASN A 451 -21.86 -98.21 115.66
C ASN A 451 -21.20 -98.86 116.87
N GLN A 452 -20.11 -98.29 117.38
CA GLN A 452 -19.46 -98.71 118.62
C GLN A 452 -20.41 -98.56 119.81
N THR A 453 -21.14 -97.46 119.91
CA THR A 453 -22.16 -97.21 120.94
C THR A 453 -23.26 -98.27 120.86
N ARG A 454 -23.79 -98.57 119.67
CA ARG A 454 -24.78 -99.65 119.48
C ARG A 454 -24.22 -101.02 119.88
N LYS A 455 -22.95 -101.32 119.59
CA LYS A 455 -22.28 -102.57 120.03
C LYS A 455 -22.15 -102.64 121.55
N LEU A 456 -21.68 -101.56 122.18
CA LEU A 456 -21.58 -101.46 123.64
C LEU A 456 -22.94 -101.52 124.31
N GLN A 457 -23.98 -100.92 123.70
CA GLN A 457 -25.35 -101.01 124.19
C GLN A 457 -25.86 -102.45 124.17
N ARG A 458 -25.66 -103.20 123.06
CA ARG A 458 -26.00 -104.63 123.02
C ARG A 458 -25.25 -105.43 124.09
N SER A 459 -23.96 -105.16 124.28
CA SER A 459 -23.17 -105.81 125.34
C SER A 459 -23.65 -105.46 126.74
N LEU A 460 -24.05 -104.21 126.97
CA LEU A 460 -24.65 -103.78 128.23
C LEU A 460 -25.98 -104.50 128.45
N ASP A 461 -26.84 -104.54 127.43
CA ASP A 461 -28.13 -105.21 127.46
C ASP A 461 -27.95 -106.70 127.80
N GLU A 462 -27.00 -107.41 127.17
CA GLU A 462 -26.60 -108.78 127.50
C GLU A 462 -26.13 -108.94 128.97
N GLN A 463 -25.33 -108.01 129.49
CA GLN A 463 -24.89 -108.02 130.88
C GLN A 463 -26.03 -107.71 131.87
N THR A 464 -26.99 -106.86 131.48
CA THR A 464 -28.21 -106.65 132.26
C THR A 464 -29.10 -107.89 132.25
N GLU A 465 -29.28 -108.55 131.11
CA GLU A 465 -30.01 -109.83 131.03
C GLU A 465 -29.34 -110.88 131.93
N LEU A 466 -28.01 -110.99 131.90
CA LEU A 466 -27.27 -111.87 132.81
C LEU A 466 -27.48 -111.49 134.28
N ASN A 467 -27.45 -110.20 134.61
CA ASN A 467 -27.75 -109.73 135.97
C ASN A 467 -29.18 -110.06 136.39
N GLU A 468 -30.17 -109.82 135.53
CA GLU A 468 -31.58 -110.15 135.77
C GLU A 468 -31.74 -111.66 135.97
N ASN A 469 -31.04 -112.49 135.18
CA ASN A 469 -31.06 -113.94 135.32
C ASN A 469 -30.44 -114.39 136.66
N LEU A 470 -29.31 -113.80 137.06
CA LEU A 470 -28.70 -114.01 138.38
C LEU A 470 -29.59 -113.50 139.52
N GLN A 471 -30.35 -112.43 139.29
CA GLN A 471 -31.29 -111.87 140.24
C GLN A 471 -32.51 -112.78 140.43
N VAL A 472 -33.02 -113.39 139.36
CA VAL A 472 -34.02 -114.48 139.42
C VAL A 472 -33.46 -115.69 140.17
N GLN A 473 -32.20 -116.07 139.95
CA GLN A 473 -31.56 -117.15 140.72
C GLN A 473 -31.42 -116.81 142.20
N LEU A 474 -31.10 -115.56 142.54
CA LEU A 474 -31.08 -115.05 143.92
C LEU A 474 -32.47 -115.06 144.54
N GLU A 475 -33.53 -114.69 143.82
CA GLU A 475 -34.92 -114.80 144.30
C GLU A 475 -35.34 -116.27 144.50
N HIS A 476 -34.86 -117.18 143.65
CA HIS A 476 -35.12 -118.63 143.76
C HIS A 476 -34.39 -119.25 144.96
N LEU A 477 -33.16 -118.82 145.24
CA LEU A 477 -32.39 -119.20 146.43
C LEU A 477 -32.96 -118.55 147.71
N GLN A 478 -33.44 -117.31 147.63
CA GLN A 478 -34.20 -116.66 148.71
C GLN A 478 -35.54 -117.36 148.98
N SER A 479 -36.19 -117.93 147.95
CA SER A 479 -37.43 -118.72 148.11
C SER A 479 -37.18 -120.09 148.74
N ARG A 480 -36.02 -120.70 148.53
CA ARG A 480 -35.59 -121.94 149.23
C ARG A 480 -35.17 -121.70 150.68
N LEU A 481 -34.74 -120.50 151.05
CA LEU A 481 -34.34 -120.13 152.41
C LEU A 481 -35.54 -119.75 153.33
N ARG A 482 -36.76 -119.59 152.78
CA ARG A 482 -37.99 -119.15 153.48
C ARG A 482 -38.84 -120.26 154.17
N ARG A 483 -38.23 -121.36 154.66
CA ARG A 483 -38.88 -122.37 155.55
C ARG A 483 -38.25 -122.55 156.94
N GLN A 484 -37.32 -121.68 157.33
CA GLN A 484 -37.06 -121.37 158.74
C GLN A 484 -37.00 -119.86 158.90
N HIS A 485 -38.08 -119.33 159.48
CA HIS A 485 -38.29 -117.97 159.94
C HIS A 485 -38.35 -116.85 158.89
N ASN A 486 -39.40 -116.06 159.05
CA ASN A 486 -39.91 -114.91 158.30
C ASN A 486 -40.51 -114.01 159.42
N PRO A 487 -40.82 -112.70 159.23
CA PRO A 487 -40.27 -111.62 158.38
C PRO A 487 -40.09 -110.33 159.28
N PRO A 488 -40.24 -109.04 158.85
CA PRO A 488 -40.26 -108.42 157.53
C PRO A 488 -39.46 -107.08 157.33
N LEU A 489 -39.23 -106.78 156.04
CA LEU A 489 -39.55 -105.53 155.29
C LEU A 489 -39.04 -104.16 155.76
N PHE A 490 -38.15 -103.55 154.96
CA PHE A 490 -38.42 -102.45 154.01
C PHE A 490 -37.08 -102.14 153.29
N GLY A 491 -36.89 -102.06 151.96
CA GLY A 491 -37.80 -102.08 150.83
C GLY A 491 -37.80 -100.74 150.08
N LYS A 492 -36.88 -100.58 149.11
CA LYS A 492 -36.95 -99.92 147.76
C LYS A 492 -37.81 -98.64 147.61
N LEU A 493 -37.38 -97.59 146.89
CA LEU A 493 -37.31 -97.42 145.41
C LEU A 493 -36.77 -95.97 145.18
N ARG A 494 -35.78 -95.68 144.31
CA ARG A 494 -35.82 -95.52 142.83
C ARG A 494 -37.01 -94.72 142.28
N THR A 495 -36.74 -93.63 141.55
CA THR A 495 -37.46 -93.05 140.38
C THR A 495 -36.89 -91.63 140.20
N SER A 496 -36.05 -91.33 139.21
CA SER A 496 -36.31 -91.16 137.76
C SER A 496 -37.33 -90.06 137.46
N ARG A 497 -36.93 -89.21 136.51
CA ARG A 497 -37.75 -88.65 135.42
C ARG A 497 -38.46 -87.30 135.60
N PHE A 498 -38.24 -86.51 134.56
CA PHE A 498 -38.98 -85.34 134.05
C PHE A 498 -38.88 -84.07 134.89
N GLY A 499 -38.73 -82.89 134.31
CA GLY A 499 -38.92 -82.45 132.93
C GLY A 499 -39.24 -80.95 132.95
N ASN A 500 -39.46 -80.40 131.76
CA ASN A 500 -39.95 -79.07 131.43
C ASN A 500 -38.94 -77.92 131.44
N ASP A 501 -38.59 -77.40 130.25
CA ASP A 501 -39.40 -76.50 129.38
C ASP A 501 -39.31 -75.08 129.95
N ASP A 502 -38.63 -74.15 129.29
CA ASP A 502 -39.09 -73.41 128.09
C ASP A 502 -39.42 -71.96 128.52
N ALA A 503 -39.32 -71.06 127.54
CA ALA A 503 -39.88 -69.71 127.48
C ALA A 503 -39.08 -68.49 128.00
N GLY A 504 -38.97 -67.54 127.07
CA GLY A 504 -38.58 -66.13 127.21
C GLY A 504 -37.45 -65.77 126.25
N GLU A 505 -37.63 -65.60 124.93
CA GLU A 505 -38.68 -64.94 124.13
C GLU A 505 -38.80 -63.42 124.34
N THR A 506 -38.93 -62.72 123.19
CA THR A 506 -39.13 -61.27 122.93
C THR A 506 -37.83 -60.46 122.91
N GLY A 507 -37.35 -59.93 121.77
CA GLY A 507 -37.95 -59.02 120.79
C GLY A 507 -36.96 -57.83 120.69
N SER A 508 -36.54 -57.27 119.57
CA SER A 508 -37.26 -56.97 118.34
C SER A 508 -36.24 -56.59 117.25
N ASP A 509 -36.44 -57.10 116.03
CA ASP A 509 -36.20 -56.37 114.75
C ASP A 509 -37.27 -55.22 114.68
N PRO A 510 -37.25 -54.21 113.76
CA PRO A 510 -36.48 -54.10 112.51
C PRO A 510 -36.01 -52.66 112.15
N ASP A 511 -35.66 -52.49 110.87
CA ASP A 511 -35.55 -51.27 110.03
C ASP A 511 -34.13 -50.67 109.90
N GLU A 512 -33.47 -50.88 108.76
CA GLU A 512 -33.58 -50.18 107.46
C GLU A 512 -32.57 -49.02 107.37
N ASP A 513 -32.28 -48.64 106.12
CA ASP A 513 -31.40 -47.57 105.63
C ASP A 513 -29.90 -47.87 105.58
N GLU A 514 -29.36 -48.30 104.44
CA GLU A 514 -29.12 -47.53 103.20
C GLU A 514 -27.76 -46.81 103.22
N LEU A 515 -26.87 -47.36 102.38
CA LEU A 515 -25.82 -46.72 101.59
C LEU A 515 -25.21 -45.40 102.08
N GLN A 516 -23.89 -45.42 102.32
CA GLN A 516 -22.96 -44.63 101.49
C GLN A 516 -21.51 -45.05 101.75
N ILE A 517 -20.95 -45.82 100.83
CA ILE A 517 -19.50 -45.97 100.72
C ILE A 517 -18.94 -44.72 100.07
N GLN A 518 -18.00 -44.17 100.82
CA GLN A 518 -17.20 -43.02 100.54
C GLN A 518 -15.95 -43.44 99.74
N VAL A 519 -15.74 -42.79 98.58
CA VAL A 519 -14.44 -42.41 97.99
C VAL A 519 -13.58 -43.57 97.42
N PRO A 520 -12.67 -43.36 96.43
CA PRO A 520 -12.36 -42.20 95.58
C PRO A 520 -12.65 -42.38 94.08
#